data_AF-A0A8T4E3H0-F1
#
_entry.id   AF-A0A8T4E3H0-F1
#
_cell.length_a   1.000
_cell.length_b   1.000
_cell.length_c   1.000
_cell.angle_alpha   90.00
_cell.angle_beta   90.00
_cell.angle_gamma   90.00
#
_symmetry.space_group_name_H-M   'P 1'
#
loop_
_entity.id
_entity.type
_entity.pdbx_description
1 polymer ?
#
loop_
_entity_poly.entity_id
_entity_poly.type
_entity_poly.pdbx_seq_one_letter_code
_entity_poly.pdbx_strand_id
1 'polypeptide(L)'
;MVSGLIILDKPSGPTSFDCVERVGKIFGEKRCGHTGTLDPKVTGVLLVLVGEARKLVPFFEKADKTYTGIMHMHSEFDTDKLHEIIYEFTGDITQLPPRLSRVKRVERQRTIHCMKIDRIEGQDATIIIHCQHGTYVRKLFHDMGEKLGTGAHMKYLRRIAAGKFGIDEAVTFEELEKAPEKHLIPMEEVIERLGIKKLVLPKEMEKQVSNGVPIVLETPEDYPSEEKIAIFVEENLRALGKERGRKVAIERLILI
;
A
#
# COMPACT_ATOMS: atom_id res chain seq x y z
N MET A 1 16.20 -0.48 -18.56
CA MET A 1 16.20 0.38 -17.35
C MET A 1 15.71 -0.43 -16.16
N VAL A 2 16.24 -0.24 -14.94
CA VAL A 2 15.77 -0.99 -13.77
C VAL A 2 14.35 -0.56 -13.41
N SER A 3 13.40 -1.50 -13.43
CA SER A 3 12.00 -1.24 -13.06
C SER A 3 11.44 -2.38 -12.23
N GLY A 4 10.83 -2.06 -11.10
CA GLY A 4 10.25 -3.07 -10.20
C GLY A 4 9.77 -2.49 -8.88
N LEU A 5 9.44 -3.37 -7.97
CA LEU A 5 8.99 -3.04 -6.62
C LEU A 5 10.02 -3.49 -5.59
N ILE A 6 10.29 -2.62 -4.62
CA ILE A 6 11.02 -2.93 -3.38
C ILE A 6 10.02 -2.92 -2.23
N ILE A 7 10.05 -3.98 -1.43
CA ILE A 7 9.37 -4.03 -0.14
C ILE A 7 10.38 -3.58 0.92
N LEU A 8 10.41 -2.29 1.24
CA LEU A 8 11.37 -1.75 2.20
C LEU A 8 10.84 -1.92 3.64
N ASP A 9 11.65 -2.44 4.55
CA ASP A 9 11.44 -2.25 5.98
C ASP A 9 11.94 -0.84 6.37
N LYS A 10 11.01 0.12 6.32
CA LYS A 10 11.32 1.52 6.60
C LYS A 10 11.80 1.66 8.06
N PRO A 11 12.98 2.24 8.31
CA PRO A 11 13.43 2.54 9.68
C PRO A 11 12.67 3.74 10.27
N SER A 12 12.76 3.88 11.59
CA SER A 12 12.28 5.08 12.29
C SER A 12 13.25 6.24 12.07
N GLY A 13 12.73 7.46 11.92
CA GLY A 13 13.52 8.67 11.68
C GLY A 13 13.23 9.32 10.33
N PRO A 14 13.60 8.72 9.19
CA PRO A 14 13.41 9.33 7.87
C PRO A 14 11.93 9.39 7.48
N THR A 15 11.58 10.37 6.64
CA THR A 15 10.29 10.40 5.96
C THR A 15 10.21 9.27 4.93
N SER A 16 9.00 8.98 4.44
CA SER A 16 8.84 8.05 3.32
C SER A 16 9.52 8.56 2.04
N PHE A 17 9.62 9.88 1.84
CA PHE A 17 10.31 10.46 0.67
C PHE A 17 11.81 10.26 0.74
N ASP A 18 12.43 10.52 1.90
CA ASP A 18 13.86 10.28 2.10
C ASP A 18 14.21 8.81 1.79
N CYS A 19 13.31 7.89 2.16
CA CYS A 19 13.48 6.48 1.86
C CYS A 19 13.40 6.19 0.36
N VAL A 20 12.44 6.77 -0.35
CA VAL A 20 12.33 6.65 -1.82
C VAL A 20 13.57 7.20 -2.51
N GLU A 21 14.09 8.35 -2.08
CA GLU A 21 15.32 8.93 -2.63
C GLU A 21 16.53 8.03 -2.39
N ARG A 22 16.66 7.42 -1.20
CA ARG A 22 17.74 6.48 -0.91
C ARG A 22 17.65 5.23 -1.76
N VAL A 23 16.47 4.64 -1.92
CA VAL A 23 16.26 3.50 -2.85
C VAL A 23 16.65 3.91 -4.28
N GLY A 24 16.22 5.08 -4.75
CA GLY A 24 16.59 5.58 -6.07
C GLY A 24 18.10 5.73 -6.27
N LYS A 25 18.83 6.20 -5.24
CA LYS A 25 20.31 6.27 -5.27
C LYS A 25 20.95 4.88 -5.39
N ILE A 26 20.44 3.88 -4.66
CA ILE A 26 20.95 2.51 -4.70
C ILE A 26 20.83 1.92 -6.12
N PHE A 27 19.71 2.17 -6.81
CA PHE A 27 19.48 1.66 -8.16
C PHE A 27 19.97 2.59 -9.28
N GLY A 28 20.52 3.77 -8.95
CA GLY A 28 20.87 4.78 -9.96
C GLY A 28 19.65 5.30 -10.76
N GLU A 29 18.45 5.22 -10.20
CA GLU A 29 17.18 5.57 -10.87
C GLU A 29 16.46 6.71 -10.13
N LYS A 30 16.17 7.79 -10.87
CA LYS A 30 15.52 8.99 -10.31
C LYS A 30 14.01 8.88 -10.26
N ARG A 31 13.40 8.06 -11.12
CA ARG A 31 11.95 7.87 -11.22
C ARG A 31 11.48 6.85 -10.19
N CYS A 32 11.46 7.24 -8.93
CA CYS A 32 10.97 6.39 -7.85
C CYS A 32 9.72 6.98 -7.18
N GLY A 33 8.90 6.13 -6.55
CA GLY A 33 7.71 6.54 -5.81
C GLY A 33 7.29 5.50 -4.78
N HIS A 34 6.30 5.80 -3.94
CA HIS A 34 5.78 4.86 -2.95
C HIS A 34 4.25 4.73 -3.00
N THR A 35 3.70 3.64 -2.49
CA THR A 35 2.25 3.37 -2.55
C THR A 35 1.47 3.78 -1.30
N GLY A 36 2.14 4.31 -0.28
CA GLY A 36 1.48 4.83 0.91
C GLY A 36 2.46 5.39 1.94
N THR A 37 2.24 6.65 2.32
CA THR A 37 3.12 7.39 3.24
C THR A 37 3.07 6.78 4.65
N LEU A 38 4.22 6.56 5.25
CA LEU A 38 4.43 6.35 6.69
C LEU A 38 5.03 7.62 7.31
N ASP A 39 4.52 8.02 8.46
CA ASP A 39 5.09 9.13 9.25
C ASP A 39 6.56 8.82 9.63
N PRO A 40 7.39 9.84 9.92
CA PRO A 40 8.82 9.65 10.22
C PRO A 40 9.11 8.59 11.29
N LYS A 41 8.34 8.58 12.38
CA LYS A 41 8.51 7.64 13.49
C LYS A 41 7.96 6.23 13.22
N VAL A 42 7.14 6.06 12.18
CA VAL A 42 6.49 4.79 11.84
C VAL A 42 7.44 3.94 11.02
N THR A 43 7.52 2.66 11.36
CA THR A 43 8.42 1.68 10.72
C THR A 43 7.65 0.64 9.90
N GLY A 44 8.38 -0.25 9.24
CA GLY A 44 7.81 -1.42 8.57
C GLY A 44 7.59 -1.20 7.08
N VAL A 45 6.73 -2.03 6.50
CA VAL A 45 6.56 -2.18 5.05
C VAL A 45 6.29 -0.84 4.37
N LEU A 46 7.22 -0.37 3.55
CA LEU A 46 7.06 0.72 2.60
C LEU A 46 7.34 0.18 1.19
N LEU A 47 6.28 0.12 0.38
CA LEU A 47 6.39 -0.31 -1.01
C LEU A 47 6.94 0.83 -1.85
N VAL A 48 8.15 0.65 -2.39
CA VAL A 48 8.86 1.62 -3.24
C VAL A 48 8.93 1.09 -4.67
N LEU A 49 8.33 1.82 -5.60
CA LEU A 49 8.32 1.50 -7.03
C LEU A 49 9.47 2.24 -7.71
N VAL A 50 10.29 1.51 -8.45
CA VAL A 50 11.49 2.00 -9.16
C VAL A 50 11.21 2.02 -10.66
N GLY A 51 11.65 3.08 -11.34
CA GLY A 51 11.56 3.22 -12.79
C GLY A 51 10.12 3.28 -13.30
N GLU A 52 9.83 2.45 -14.31
CA GLU A 52 8.51 2.38 -14.95
C GLU A 52 7.44 1.78 -14.02
N ALA A 53 7.85 1.03 -12.99
CA ALA A 53 6.95 0.44 -12.01
C ALA A 53 6.13 1.48 -11.26
N ARG A 54 6.55 2.76 -11.21
CA ARG A 54 5.73 3.86 -10.64
C ARG A 54 4.35 3.97 -11.30
N LYS A 55 4.19 3.48 -12.54
CA LYS A 55 2.91 3.44 -13.26
C LYS A 55 1.91 2.47 -12.61
N LEU A 56 2.38 1.56 -11.75
CA LEU A 56 1.55 0.63 -10.99
C LEU A 56 0.91 1.24 -9.73
N VAL A 57 1.27 2.47 -9.31
CA VAL A 57 0.70 3.13 -8.11
C VAL A 57 -0.85 3.02 -8.04
N PRO A 58 -1.61 3.26 -9.12
CA PRO A 58 -3.07 3.21 -9.06
C PRO A 58 -3.65 1.83 -8.71
N PHE A 59 -2.86 0.76 -8.79
CA PHE A 59 -3.29 -0.60 -8.44
C PHE A 59 -3.13 -0.91 -6.96
N PHE A 60 -2.32 -0.12 -6.24
CA PHE A 60 -2.14 -0.25 -4.79
C PHE A 60 -3.08 0.64 -3.98
N GLU A 61 -3.80 1.56 -4.63
CA GLU A 61 -4.64 2.56 -3.96
C GLU A 61 -5.69 1.93 -3.05
N LYS A 62 -6.26 0.78 -3.45
CA LYS A 62 -7.29 0.07 -2.68
C LYS A 62 -6.72 -0.98 -1.73
N ALA A 63 -5.41 -1.22 -1.73
CA ALA A 63 -4.86 -2.28 -0.91
C ALA A 63 -5.05 -1.97 0.58
N ASP A 64 -5.60 -2.92 1.33
CA ASP A 64 -5.68 -2.82 2.77
C ASP A 64 -4.28 -2.75 3.41
N LYS A 65 -4.23 -2.32 4.66
CA LYS A 65 -2.99 -2.13 5.40
C LYS A 65 -3.13 -2.82 6.75
N THR A 66 -2.07 -3.51 7.16
CA THR A 66 -2.01 -4.17 8.46
C THR A 66 -0.92 -3.54 9.31
N TYR A 67 -1.24 -3.21 10.55
CA TYR A 67 -0.33 -2.59 11.52
C TYR A 67 -0.26 -3.39 12.81
N THR A 68 0.87 -3.28 13.50
CA THR A 68 0.94 -3.45 14.95
C THR A 68 1.24 -2.09 15.56
N GLY A 69 0.49 -1.70 16.59
CA GLY A 69 0.61 -0.39 17.23
C GLY A 69 0.46 -0.49 18.72
N ILE A 70 1.11 0.43 19.43
CA ILE A 70 0.97 0.57 20.88
C ILE A 70 0.10 1.79 21.16
N MET A 71 -1.08 1.54 21.72
CA MET A 71 -1.96 2.55 22.29
C MET A 71 -1.58 2.72 23.76
N HIS A 72 -1.17 3.93 24.14
CA HIS A 72 -0.85 4.28 25.53
C HIS A 72 -1.99 5.09 26.13
N MET A 73 -2.61 4.55 27.17
CA MET A 73 -3.68 5.18 27.95
C MET A 73 -3.08 6.15 28.97
N HIS A 74 -3.70 7.31 29.20
CA HIS A 74 -3.13 8.31 30.10
C HIS A 74 -3.37 8.03 31.60
N SER A 75 -4.22 7.06 31.91
CA SER A 75 -4.52 6.59 33.27
C SER A 75 -4.77 5.08 33.28
N GLU A 76 -4.93 4.50 34.47
CA GLU A 76 -5.49 3.14 34.61
C GLU A 76 -6.84 3.02 33.88
N PHE A 77 -7.12 1.84 33.35
CA PHE A 77 -8.28 1.57 32.53
C PHE A 77 -8.79 0.15 32.76
N ASP A 78 -10.07 -0.05 32.45
CA ASP A 78 -10.70 -1.36 32.46
C ASP A 78 -10.41 -2.10 31.15
N THR A 79 -9.83 -3.29 31.26
CA THR A 79 -9.48 -4.13 30.12
C THR A 79 -10.72 -4.65 29.39
N ASP A 80 -11.78 -5.01 30.10
CA ASP A 80 -13.02 -5.51 29.48
C ASP A 80 -13.69 -4.39 28.68
N LYS A 81 -13.69 -3.17 29.22
CA LYS A 81 -14.15 -1.98 28.50
C LYS A 81 -13.32 -1.68 27.25
N LEU A 82 -12.01 -1.91 27.28
CA LEU A 82 -11.17 -1.78 26.08
C LEU A 82 -11.55 -2.81 25.01
N HIS A 83 -11.86 -4.06 25.39
CA HIS A 83 -12.35 -5.08 24.47
C HIS A 83 -13.69 -4.67 23.82
N GLU A 84 -14.62 -4.12 24.59
CA GLU A 84 -15.88 -3.59 24.06
C GLU A 84 -15.65 -2.46 23.04
N ILE A 85 -14.79 -1.50 23.36
CA ILE A 85 -14.46 -0.38 22.46
C ILE A 85 -13.81 -0.90 21.17
N ILE A 86 -12.92 -1.89 21.26
CA ILE A 86 -12.33 -2.51 20.07
C ILE A 86 -13.40 -3.13 19.17
N TYR A 87 -14.38 -3.82 19.76
CA TYR A 87 -15.50 -4.38 19.00
C TYR A 87 -16.30 -3.28 18.30
N GLU A 88 -16.63 -2.20 19.00
CA GLU A 88 -17.40 -1.07 18.43
C GLU A 88 -16.67 -0.31 17.31
N PHE A 89 -15.33 -0.21 17.39
CA PHE A 89 -14.51 0.43 16.36
C PHE A 89 -14.11 -0.53 15.23
N THR A 90 -14.54 -1.79 15.28
CA THR A 90 -14.39 -2.76 14.19
C THR A 90 -15.59 -2.67 13.25
N GLY A 91 -15.35 -2.60 11.94
CA GLY A 91 -16.34 -2.28 10.92
C GLY A 91 -16.16 -0.86 10.38
N ASP A 92 -17.26 -0.25 9.94
CA ASP A 92 -17.24 1.09 9.35
C ASP A 92 -17.18 2.16 10.43
N ILE A 93 -16.17 3.02 10.33
CA ILE A 93 -15.91 4.15 11.22
C ILE A 93 -15.81 5.46 10.44
N THR A 94 -16.22 6.55 11.09
CA THR A 94 -16.00 7.90 10.56
C THR A 94 -14.70 8.48 11.11
N GLN A 95 -13.81 8.93 10.24
CA GLN A 95 -12.59 9.65 10.65
C GLN A 95 -12.53 11.04 10.04
N LEU A 96 -12.18 12.02 10.88
CA LEU A 96 -11.67 13.31 10.44
C LEU A 96 -10.14 13.25 10.42
N PRO A 97 -9.48 13.40 9.25
CA PRO A 97 -8.03 13.39 9.17
C PRO A 97 -7.37 14.38 10.16
N PRO A 98 -6.20 14.03 10.72
CA PRO A 98 -5.47 14.92 11.62
C PRO A 98 -5.03 16.19 10.87
N ARG A 99 -4.75 17.26 11.62
CA ARG A 99 -4.28 18.55 11.06
C ARG A 99 -3.03 18.37 10.19
N LEU A 100 -2.08 17.57 10.66
CA LEU A 100 -0.90 17.16 9.91
C LEU A 100 -1.25 15.96 9.04
N SER A 101 -1.92 16.20 7.91
CA SER A 101 -2.20 15.19 6.89
C SER A 101 -2.02 15.78 5.49
N ARG A 102 -1.81 14.90 4.50
CA ARG A 102 -1.61 15.30 3.10
C ARG A 102 -2.91 15.39 2.29
N VAL A 103 -4.05 15.27 2.97
CA VAL A 103 -5.38 15.23 2.35
C VAL A 103 -6.26 16.33 2.94
N LYS A 104 -7.24 16.80 2.15
CA LYS A 104 -8.25 17.76 2.64
C LYS A 104 -8.93 17.22 3.91
N ARG A 105 -8.97 18.02 4.97
CA ARG A 105 -9.56 17.67 6.25
C ARG A 105 -11.09 17.74 6.18
N VAL A 106 -11.70 16.63 5.81
CA VAL A 106 -13.15 16.38 5.76
C VAL A 106 -13.40 14.99 6.32
N GLU A 107 -14.58 14.76 6.91
CA GLU A 107 -14.97 13.44 7.42
C GLU A 107 -15.06 12.42 6.28
N ARG A 108 -14.64 11.19 6.58
CA ARG A 108 -14.60 10.08 5.62
C ARG A 108 -14.89 8.77 6.33
N GLN A 109 -15.64 7.90 5.66
CA GLN A 109 -15.83 6.51 6.08
C GLN A 109 -14.55 5.71 5.85
N ARG A 110 -14.19 4.89 6.82
CA ARG A 110 -13.10 3.92 6.75
C ARG A 110 -13.54 2.62 7.38
N THR A 111 -13.11 1.50 6.81
CA THR A 111 -13.41 0.20 7.39
C THR A 111 -12.20 -0.33 8.16
N ILE A 112 -12.41 -0.70 9.42
CA ILE A 112 -11.50 -1.52 10.21
C ILE A 112 -11.99 -2.96 10.08
N HIS A 113 -11.28 -3.78 9.32
CA HIS A 113 -11.76 -5.15 9.06
C HIS A 113 -11.56 -6.04 10.28
N CYS A 114 -10.45 -5.88 11.01
CA CYS A 114 -10.26 -6.53 12.30
C CYS A 114 -9.27 -5.77 13.20
N MET A 115 -9.47 -5.93 14.51
CA MET A 115 -8.54 -5.51 15.55
C MET A 115 -8.40 -6.60 16.59
N LYS A 116 -7.17 -6.81 17.07
CA LYS A 116 -6.86 -7.78 18.12
C LYS A 116 -5.87 -7.19 19.10
N ILE A 117 -6.17 -7.28 20.40
CA ILE A 117 -5.20 -7.04 21.45
C ILE A 117 -4.22 -8.21 21.46
N ASP A 118 -2.94 -7.90 21.29
CA ASP A 118 -1.85 -8.87 21.35
C ASP A 118 -1.31 -9.00 22.78
N ARG A 119 -1.10 -7.86 23.46
CA ARG A 119 -0.63 -7.80 24.85
C ARG A 119 -1.04 -6.49 25.53
N ILE A 120 -1.15 -6.53 26.85
CA ILE A 120 -1.34 -5.36 27.71
C ILE A 120 -0.26 -5.37 28.78
N GLU A 121 0.47 -4.27 28.92
CA GLU A 121 1.53 -4.08 29.91
C GLU A 121 1.37 -2.70 30.55
N GLY A 122 0.82 -2.66 31.77
CA GLY A 122 0.48 -1.42 32.45
C GLY A 122 -0.53 -0.60 31.65
N GLN A 123 -0.15 0.60 31.22
CA GLN A 123 -0.97 1.51 30.42
C GLN A 123 -0.80 1.35 28.90
N ASP A 124 -0.03 0.36 28.45
CA ASP A 124 0.23 0.11 27.03
C ASP A 124 -0.55 -1.12 26.55
N ALA A 125 -1.39 -0.93 25.54
CA ALA A 125 -2.04 -2.00 24.79
C ALA A 125 -1.41 -2.12 23.40
N THR A 126 -0.84 -3.28 23.09
CA THR A 126 -0.38 -3.61 21.73
C THR A 126 -1.54 -4.20 20.94
N ILE A 127 -1.87 -3.58 19.80
CA ILE A 127 -3.03 -3.91 18.99
C ILE A 127 -2.58 -4.18 17.55
N ILE A 128 -3.01 -5.33 17.01
CA ILE A 128 -2.91 -5.65 15.58
C ILE A 128 -4.17 -5.12 14.90
N ILE A 129 -4.00 -4.38 13.81
CA ILE A 129 -5.09 -3.66 13.12
C ILE A 129 -4.99 -3.95 11.62
N HIS A 130 -6.02 -4.57 11.05
CA HIS A 130 -6.19 -4.69 9.60
C HIS A 130 -7.28 -3.73 9.14
N CYS A 131 -6.95 -2.79 8.27
CA CYS A 131 -7.83 -1.69 7.92
C CYS A 131 -7.73 -1.28 6.46
N GLN A 132 -8.79 -0.63 5.98
CA GLN A 132 -8.84 0.02 4.68
C GLN A 132 -7.71 1.05 4.52
N HIS A 133 -7.25 1.22 3.29
CA HIS A 133 -6.29 2.26 2.94
C HIS A 133 -6.74 3.66 3.40
N GLY A 134 -5.79 4.48 3.84
CA GLY A 134 -6.05 5.84 4.28
C GLY A 134 -6.75 5.96 5.63
N THR A 135 -6.81 4.88 6.41
CA THR A 135 -7.16 4.90 7.83
C THR A 135 -6.03 5.52 8.65
N TYR A 136 -6.36 6.43 9.56
CA TYR A 136 -5.40 7.07 10.45
C TYR A 136 -5.38 6.37 11.81
N VAL A 137 -4.44 5.44 12.01
CA VAL A 137 -4.32 4.68 13.27
C VAL A 137 -4.08 5.59 14.49
N ARG A 138 -3.32 6.68 14.30
CA ARG A 138 -3.13 7.68 15.37
C ARG A 138 -4.44 8.30 15.85
N LYS A 139 -5.36 8.58 14.93
CA LYS A 139 -6.69 9.15 15.24
C LYS A 139 -7.58 8.06 15.84
N LEU A 140 -7.53 6.85 15.31
CA LEU A 140 -8.23 5.69 15.88
C LEU A 140 -7.91 5.51 17.37
N PHE A 141 -6.63 5.48 17.75
CA PHE A 141 -6.23 5.37 19.16
C PHE A 141 -6.66 6.55 20.02
N HIS A 142 -6.62 7.77 19.48
CA HIS A 142 -7.12 8.95 20.17
C HIS A 142 -8.62 8.80 20.48
N ASP A 143 -9.42 8.42 19.48
CA ASP A 143 -10.88 8.33 19.58
C ASP A 143 -11.30 7.18 20.52
N MET A 144 -10.60 6.05 20.45
CA MET A 144 -10.78 4.95 21.40
C MET A 144 -10.45 5.40 22.83
N GLY A 145 -9.39 6.20 23.02
CA GLY A 145 -9.02 6.75 24.32
C GLY A 145 -10.04 7.74 24.88
N GLU A 146 -10.61 8.61 24.02
CA GLU A 146 -11.71 9.50 24.40
C GLU A 146 -12.93 8.70 24.84
N LYS A 147 -13.29 7.63 24.11
CA LYS A 147 -14.42 6.76 24.48
C LYS A 147 -14.17 5.95 25.75
N LEU A 148 -12.94 5.52 25.98
CA LEU A 148 -12.54 4.80 27.18
C LEU A 148 -12.66 5.69 28.43
N GLY A 149 -12.47 7.01 28.25
CA GLY A 149 -12.53 8.02 29.30
C GLY A 149 -11.17 8.34 29.93
N THR A 150 -10.11 7.65 29.52
CA THR A 150 -8.75 7.88 30.00
C THR A 150 -7.99 8.88 29.14
N GLY A 151 -8.42 9.08 27.88
CA GLY A 151 -7.54 9.59 26.84
C GLY A 151 -6.47 8.56 26.46
N ALA A 152 -5.96 8.65 25.23
CA ALA A 152 -4.87 7.80 24.77
C ALA A 152 -4.09 8.45 23.63
N HIS A 153 -2.90 7.95 23.39
CA HIS A 153 -2.11 8.32 22.22
C HIS A 153 -1.35 7.13 21.62
N MET A 154 -0.98 7.27 20.36
CA MET A 154 -0.14 6.30 19.67
C MET A 154 1.32 6.46 20.09
N LYS A 155 1.83 5.49 20.87
CA LYS A 155 3.21 5.43 21.33
C LYS A 155 4.14 4.85 20.26
N TYR A 156 3.70 3.80 19.58
CA TYR A 156 4.44 3.13 18.51
C TYR A 156 3.50 2.65 17.41
N LEU A 157 4.02 2.57 16.18
CA LEU A 157 3.31 1.98 15.06
C LEU A 157 4.31 1.38 14.06
N ARG A 158 4.00 0.18 13.59
CA ARG A 158 4.72 -0.52 12.53
C ARG A 158 3.73 -1.09 11.54
N ARG A 159 3.92 -0.82 10.25
CA ARG A 159 3.14 -1.45 9.19
C ARG A 159 3.73 -2.82 8.90
N ILE A 160 2.97 -3.87 9.16
CA ILE A 160 3.41 -5.26 8.94
C ILE A 160 3.01 -5.77 7.56
N ALA A 161 2.03 -5.14 6.90
CA ALA A 161 1.66 -5.49 5.54
C ALA A 161 1.03 -4.31 4.79
N ALA A 162 1.18 -4.31 3.47
CA ALA A 162 0.42 -3.48 2.55
C ALA A 162 -0.15 -4.35 1.42
N GLY A 163 -1.43 -4.67 1.49
CA GLY A 163 -2.06 -5.65 0.60
C GLY A 163 -1.40 -7.01 0.74
N LYS A 164 -0.90 -7.55 -0.37
CA LYS A 164 -0.24 -8.86 -0.47
C LYS A 164 1.25 -8.83 -0.10
N PHE A 165 1.78 -7.67 0.28
CA PHE A 165 3.21 -7.47 0.54
C PHE A 165 3.44 -7.33 2.04
N GLY A 166 4.06 -8.35 2.63
CA GLY A 166 4.27 -8.48 4.07
C GLY A 166 5.67 -8.04 4.54
N ILE A 167 5.87 -8.05 5.85
CA ILE A 167 7.13 -7.67 6.51
C ILE A 167 8.18 -8.78 6.44
N ASP A 168 7.74 -10.02 6.25
CA ASP A 168 8.55 -11.22 6.05
C ASP A 168 9.37 -11.19 4.76
N GLU A 169 8.91 -10.48 3.73
CA GLU A 169 9.63 -10.23 2.49
C GLU A 169 10.35 -8.87 2.46
N ALA A 170 10.21 -8.08 3.52
CA ALA A 170 10.74 -6.72 3.55
C ALA A 170 12.24 -6.69 3.82
N VAL A 171 12.92 -5.71 3.22
CA VAL A 171 14.38 -5.59 3.28
C VAL A 171 14.79 -4.29 3.94
N THR A 172 15.82 -4.34 4.76
CA THR A 172 16.45 -3.13 5.30
C THR A 172 17.31 -2.44 4.24
N PHE A 173 17.71 -1.19 4.50
CA PHE A 173 18.67 -0.52 3.62
C PHE A 173 20.03 -1.24 3.54
N GLU A 174 20.49 -1.82 4.65
CA GLU A 174 21.77 -2.51 4.69
C GLU A 174 21.77 -3.76 3.79
N GLU A 175 20.68 -4.53 3.83
CA GLU A 175 20.50 -5.70 2.96
C GLU A 175 20.33 -5.28 1.50
N LEU A 176 19.53 -4.24 1.26
CA LEU A 176 19.29 -3.72 -0.08
C LEU A 176 20.56 -3.19 -0.74
N GLU A 177 21.43 -2.49 0.01
CA GLU A 177 22.71 -1.99 -0.49
C GLU A 177 23.69 -3.12 -0.86
N LYS A 178 23.62 -4.27 -0.18
CA LYS A 178 24.48 -5.43 -0.45
C LYS A 178 24.07 -6.19 -1.70
N ALA A 179 22.77 -6.30 -1.98
CA ALA A 179 22.26 -7.06 -3.12
C ALA A 179 20.98 -6.45 -3.73
N PRO A 180 21.07 -5.26 -4.38
CA PRO A 180 19.88 -4.55 -4.86
C PRO A 180 19.00 -5.37 -5.80
N GLU A 181 19.61 -6.02 -6.80
CA GLU A 181 18.90 -6.78 -7.83
C GLU A 181 18.15 -7.99 -7.28
N LYS A 182 18.65 -8.61 -6.20
CA LYS A 182 18.01 -9.76 -5.54
C LYS A 182 16.66 -9.39 -4.93
N HIS A 183 16.51 -8.14 -4.51
CA HIS A 183 15.35 -7.66 -3.76
C HIS A 183 14.34 -6.92 -4.64
N LEU A 184 14.65 -6.73 -5.92
CA LEU A 184 13.77 -6.08 -6.89
C LEU A 184 12.76 -7.08 -7.43
N ILE A 185 11.49 -6.88 -7.07
CA ILE A 185 10.38 -7.68 -7.61
C ILE A 185 10.02 -7.15 -9.00
N PRO A 186 10.09 -7.96 -10.07
CA PRO A 186 9.73 -7.54 -11.42
C PRO A 186 8.27 -7.10 -11.54
N MET A 187 7.98 -6.21 -12.50
CA MET A 187 6.63 -5.66 -12.67
C MET A 187 5.58 -6.73 -12.99
N GLU A 188 5.97 -7.76 -13.73
CA GLU A 188 5.16 -8.90 -14.13
C GLU A 188 4.69 -9.70 -12.91
N GLU A 189 5.60 -9.93 -11.95
CA GLU A 189 5.30 -10.59 -10.70
C GLU A 189 4.41 -9.72 -9.81
N VAL A 190 4.65 -8.40 -9.77
CA VAL A 190 3.77 -7.46 -9.05
C VAL A 190 2.34 -7.52 -9.59
N ILE A 191 2.18 -7.59 -10.92
CA ILE A 191 0.87 -7.69 -11.57
C ILE A 191 0.14 -8.97 -11.17
N GLU A 192 0.86 -10.08 -11.14
CA GLU A 192 0.33 -11.37 -10.73
C GLU A 192 -0.08 -11.40 -9.26
N ARG A 193 0.80 -10.93 -8.36
CA ARG A 193 0.50 -10.84 -6.92
C ARG A 193 -0.70 -9.94 -6.64
N LEU A 194 -0.87 -8.87 -7.41
CA LEU A 194 -2.03 -7.97 -7.30
C LEU A 194 -3.31 -8.55 -7.93
N GLY A 195 -3.22 -9.68 -8.64
CA GLY A 195 -4.36 -10.31 -9.32
C GLY A 195 -4.91 -9.48 -10.49
N ILE A 196 -4.08 -8.62 -11.10
CA ILE A 196 -4.49 -7.76 -12.21
C ILE A 196 -4.74 -8.63 -13.44
N LYS A 197 -5.90 -8.43 -14.10
CA LYS A 197 -6.23 -9.12 -15.34
C LYS A 197 -5.19 -8.83 -16.42
N LYS A 198 -4.70 -9.90 -17.07
CA LYS A 198 -3.70 -9.84 -18.14
C LYS A 198 -4.41 -10.02 -19.48
N LEU A 199 -4.13 -9.12 -20.43
CA LEU A 199 -4.45 -9.28 -21.85
C LEU A 199 -3.15 -9.62 -22.58
N VAL A 200 -3.03 -10.84 -23.08
CA VAL A 200 -1.82 -11.31 -23.79
C VAL A 200 -2.07 -11.20 -25.29
N LEU A 201 -1.20 -10.47 -25.98
CA LEU A 201 -1.28 -10.20 -27.40
C LEU A 201 -0.11 -10.83 -28.15
N PRO A 202 -0.28 -11.22 -29.42
CA PRO A 202 0.79 -11.75 -30.23
C PRO A 202 1.75 -10.63 -30.68
N LYS A 203 2.97 -10.99 -31.07
CA LYS A 203 4.06 -10.07 -31.37
C LYS A 203 3.75 -9.04 -32.45
N GLU A 204 2.90 -9.39 -33.41
CA GLU A 204 2.46 -8.52 -34.50
C GLU A 204 1.75 -7.25 -33.99
N MET A 205 1.17 -7.32 -32.79
CA MET A 205 0.46 -6.21 -32.14
C MET A 205 1.40 -5.24 -31.41
N GLU A 206 2.69 -5.54 -31.28
CA GLU A 206 3.67 -4.71 -30.54
C GLU A 206 3.62 -3.24 -30.99
N LYS A 207 3.65 -3.00 -32.31
CA LYS A 207 3.63 -1.65 -32.88
C LYS A 207 2.31 -0.92 -32.60
N GLN A 208 1.20 -1.66 -32.58
CA GLN A 208 -0.11 -1.09 -32.26
C GLN A 208 -0.16 -0.66 -30.79
N VAL A 209 0.32 -1.52 -29.89
CA VAL A 209 0.39 -1.24 -28.45
C VAL A 209 1.33 -0.06 -28.18
N SER A 210 2.52 -0.04 -28.78
CA SER A 210 3.50 1.04 -28.58
C SER A 210 3.01 2.41 -29.05
N ASN A 211 2.09 2.44 -30.03
CA ASN A 211 1.45 3.65 -30.52
C ASN A 211 0.24 4.09 -29.67
N GLY A 212 -0.11 3.36 -28.62
CA GLY A 212 -1.24 3.67 -27.74
C GLY A 212 -2.61 3.42 -28.38
N VAL A 213 -2.67 2.62 -29.45
CA VAL A 213 -3.93 2.33 -30.14
C VAL A 213 -4.79 1.40 -29.26
N PRO A 214 -6.07 1.72 -29.02
CA PRO A 214 -6.96 0.84 -28.25
C PRO A 214 -7.05 -0.56 -28.86
N ILE A 215 -7.08 -1.58 -27.99
CA ILE A 215 -7.13 -2.98 -28.40
C ILE A 215 -8.57 -3.45 -28.35
N VAL A 216 -9.08 -4.05 -29.43
CA VAL A 216 -10.42 -4.65 -29.44
C VAL A 216 -10.34 -6.01 -28.76
N LEU A 217 -11.24 -6.26 -27.80
CA LEU A 217 -11.31 -7.52 -27.10
C LEU A 217 -12.09 -8.53 -27.93
N GLU A 218 -11.52 -9.73 -28.12
CA GLU A 218 -12.21 -10.86 -28.74
C GLU A 218 -13.26 -11.46 -27.80
N THR A 219 -12.93 -11.53 -26.50
CA THR A 219 -13.82 -12.00 -25.41
C THR A 219 -14.02 -10.91 -24.34
N PRO A 220 -14.83 -9.87 -24.62
CA PRO A 220 -15.08 -8.78 -23.65
C PRO A 220 -15.59 -9.25 -22.29
N GLU A 221 -16.36 -10.34 -22.25
CA GLU A 221 -16.93 -10.97 -21.06
C GLU A 221 -15.89 -11.44 -20.02
N ASP A 222 -14.65 -11.70 -20.43
CA ASP A 222 -13.56 -12.11 -19.54
C ASP A 222 -13.01 -10.95 -18.69
N TYR A 223 -13.38 -9.71 -19.04
CA TYR A 223 -12.86 -8.48 -18.46
C TYR A 223 -14.01 -7.67 -17.84
N PRO A 224 -14.06 -7.59 -16.50
CA PRO A 224 -15.05 -6.78 -15.81
C PRO A 224 -14.98 -5.31 -16.24
N SER A 225 -16.16 -4.69 -16.34
CA SER A 225 -16.26 -3.33 -16.85
C SER A 225 -15.49 -2.34 -15.97
N GLU A 226 -14.81 -1.40 -16.62
CA GLU A 226 -13.99 -0.36 -15.98
C GLU A 226 -12.80 -0.92 -15.17
N GLU A 227 -12.45 -2.20 -15.34
CA GLU A 227 -11.30 -2.78 -14.66
C GLU A 227 -9.99 -2.38 -15.36
N LYS A 228 -8.93 -2.23 -14.56
CA LYS A 228 -7.58 -1.99 -15.08
C LYS A 228 -6.97 -3.30 -15.54
N ILE A 229 -6.37 -3.28 -16.71
CA ILE A 229 -5.83 -4.46 -17.40
C ILE A 229 -4.34 -4.23 -17.67
N ALA A 230 -3.52 -5.24 -17.40
CA ALA A 230 -2.13 -5.29 -17.82
C ALA A 230 -2.04 -5.91 -19.22
N ILE A 231 -1.40 -5.20 -20.15
CA ILE A 231 -1.30 -5.61 -21.55
C ILE A 231 0.10 -6.14 -21.79
N PHE A 232 0.15 -7.41 -22.16
CA PHE A 232 1.36 -8.14 -22.49
C PHE A 232 1.44 -8.34 -23.99
N VAL A 233 2.65 -8.25 -24.54
CA VAL A 233 2.95 -8.75 -25.88
C VAL A 233 3.92 -9.90 -25.71
N GLU A 234 3.47 -11.10 -26.08
CA GLU A 234 4.07 -12.36 -25.64
C GLU A 234 4.18 -12.36 -24.08
N GLU A 235 5.39 -12.47 -23.55
CA GLU A 235 5.65 -12.50 -22.10
C GLU A 235 5.98 -11.13 -21.51
N ASN A 236 6.11 -10.09 -22.34
CA ASN A 236 6.60 -8.78 -21.91
C ASN A 236 5.45 -7.85 -21.58
N LEU A 237 5.49 -7.22 -20.40
CA LEU A 237 4.57 -6.14 -20.07
C LEU A 237 4.84 -4.91 -20.94
N ARG A 238 3.87 -4.50 -21.74
CA ARG A 238 4.01 -3.34 -22.66
C ARG A 238 3.15 -2.15 -22.30
N ALA A 239 2.01 -2.36 -21.66
CA ALA A 239 1.13 -1.27 -21.29
C ALA A 239 0.20 -1.62 -20.12
N LEU A 240 -0.38 -0.58 -19.54
CA LEU A 240 -1.50 -0.65 -18.62
C LEU A 240 -2.66 0.09 -19.28
N GLY A 241 -3.83 -0.53 -19.23
CA GLY A 241 -5.04 0.01 -19.83
C GLY A 241 -6.25 -0.20 -18.93
N LYS A 242 -7.40 0.18 -19.48
CA LYS A 242 -8.69 0.05 -18.81
C LYS A 242 -9.74 -0.47 -19.78
N GLU A 243 -10.56 -1.39 -19.31
CA GLU A 243 -11.73 -1.90 -20.03
C GLU A 243 -12.69 -0.73 -20.33
N ARG A 244 -13.15 -0.66 -21.59
CA ARG A 244 -14.13 0.31 -22.12
C ARG A 244 -15.09 -0.38 -23.09
N GLY A 245 -16.05 -1.13 -22.56
CA GLY A 245 -17.07 -1.87 -23.30
C GLY A 245 -16.56 -3.07 -24.10
N ARG A 246 -15.96 -2.82 -25.27
CA ARG A 246 -15.42 -3.88 -26.18
C ARG A 246 -13.95 -3.67 -26.51
N LYS A 247 -13.30 -2.72 -25.83
CA LYS A 247 -11.93 -2.34 -26.09
C LYS A 247 -11.20 -2.11 -24.78
N VAL A 248 -9.89 -2.33 -24.79
CA VAL A 248 -8.99 -1.85 -23.75
C VAL A 248 -8.36 -0.55 -24.25
N ALA A 249 -8.66 0.55 -23.57
CA ALA A 249 -8.00 1.82 -23.80
C ALA A 249 -6.62 1.80 -23.14
N ILE A 250 -5.57 2.10 -23.88
CA ILE A 250 -4.21 2.20 -23.33
C ILE A 250 -4.11 3.51 -22.53
N GLU A 251 -3.80 3.41 -21.23
CA GLU A 251 -3.66 4.56 -20.35
C GLU A 251 -2.18 4.91 -20.06
N ARG A 252 -1.31 3.89 -20.04
CA ARG A 252 0.13 4.04 -19.77
C ARG A 252 0.91 3.01 -20.59
N LEU A 253 1.84 3.47 -21.43
CA LEU A 253 2.85 2.60 -22.05
C LEU A 253 3.94 2.26 -21.03
N ILE A 254 4.58 1.11 -21.13
CA ILE A 254 5.79 0.75 -20.37
C ILE A 254 6.99 0.86 -21.31
N LEU A 255 7.94 1.73 -20.96
CA LEU A 255 9.15 1.94 -21.77
C LEU A 255 10.21 0.92 -21.37
N ILE A 256 10.65 0.10 -22.31
CA ILE A 256 11.70 -0.91 -22.07
C ILE A 256 13.05 -0.35 -22.50
#